data_AF-A0A7C8YHU7-F1
#
_entry.id   AF-A0A7C8YHU7-F1
#
_cell.length_a   1.000
_cell.length_b   1.000
_cell.length_c   1.000
_cell.angle_alpha   90.00
_cell.angle_beta   90.00
_cell.angle_gamma   90.00
#
_symmetry.space_group_name_H-M   'P 1'
#
loop_
_entity.id
_entity.type
_entity.pdbx_description
1 polymer ?
#
loop_
_entity_poly.entity_id
_entity_poly.type
_entity_poly.pdbx_seq_one_letter_code
_entity_poly.pdbx_strand_id
1 'polypeptide(L)'
;SSVLPAMQNILSALQSANLAGQIKVSMSIKMDLITNSYPPSNAVFTGNATQYVTPIINFLKSNGSPLLVNVYPYFSYTGNPQQIALNYALFQPGTVVTDGSLQYNNLFDALVDAVYAALAKVG
;
A
#
# COMPACT_ATOMS: atom_id res chain seq x y z
N SER A 1 4.44 -10.78 15.28
CA SER A 1 3.40 -9.74 15.27
C SER A 1 2.10 -10.34 15.79
N SER A 2 1.36 -9.63 16.64
CA SER A 2 0.04 -10.05 17.16
C SER A 2 -1.14 -9.61 16.27
N VAL A 3 -0.86 -8.93 15.15
CA VAL A 3 -1.90 -8.34 14.28
C VAL A 3 -2.78 -9.40 13.63
N LEU A 4 -2.19 -10.42 12.99
CA LEU A 4 -2.99 -11.46 12.31
C LEU A 4 -3.92 -12.23 13.27
N PRO A 5 -3.45 -12.74 14.44
CA PRO A 5 -4.35 -13.34 15.42
C PRO A 5 -5.48 -12.42 15.87
N ALA A 6 -5.21 -11.13 16.08
CA ALA A 6 -6.25 -10.16 16.44
C ALA A 6 -7.29 -10.00 15.31
N MET A 7 -6.86 -9.92 14.05
CA MET A 7 -7.75 -9.83 12.89
C MET A 7 -8.63 -11.08 12.75
N GLN A 8 -8.09 -12.27 12.98
CA GLN A 8 -8.83 -13.54 12.96
C GLN A 8 -9.90 -13.59 14.05
N ASN A 9 -9.58 -13.15 15.27
CA ASN A 9 -10.53 -13.08 16.37
C ASN A 9 -11.66 -12.08 16.10
N ILE A 10 -11.32 -10.89 15.58
CA ILE A 10 -12.32 -9.87 15.21
C ILE A 10 -13.25 -10.39 14.12
N LEU A 11 -12.71 -11.03 13.08
CA LEU A 11 -13.52 -11.61 12.01
C LEU A 11 -14.45 -12.71 12.55
N SER A 12 -13.96 -13.57 13.45
CA SER A 12 -14.77 -14.63 14.07
C SER A 12 -15.94 -14.06 14.87
N ALA A 13 -15.71 -12.95 15.60
CA ALA A 13 -16.77 -12.24 16.32
C ALA A 13 -17.80 -11.62 15.36
N LEU A 14 -17.35 -10.99 14.27
CA LEU A 14 -18.24 -10.44 13.24
C LEU A 14 -19.05 -11.52 12.51
N GLN A 15 -18.47 -12.69 12.26
CA GLN A 15 -19.18 -13.84 11.70
C GLN A 15 -20.25 -14.35 12.66
N SER A 16 -19.93 -14.48 13.94
CA SER A 16 -20.89 -14.88 14.99
C SER A 16 -22.06 -13.91 15.12
N ALA A 17 -21.84 -12.63 14.80
CA ALA A 17 -22.86 -11.59 14.77
C ALA A 17 -23.57 -11.42 13.41
N ASN A 18 -23.25 -12.23 12.40
CA ASN A 18 -23.73 -12.06 11.00
C ASN A 18 -23.39 -10.69 10.36
N LEU A 19 -22.30 -10.06 10.79
CA LEU A 19 -21.84 -8.74 10.32
C LEU A 19 -20.66 -8.81 9.34
N ALA A 20 -20.03 -9.97 9.15
CA ALA A 20 -18.83 -10.12 8.30
C ALA A 20 -19.03 -9.77 6.81
N GLY A 21 -20.28 -9.75 6.33
CA GLY A 21 -20.62 -9.25 4.99
C GLY A 21 -20.59 -7.72 4.87
N GLN A 22 -20.79 -7.01 5.98
CA GLN A 22 -20.93 -5.54 6.03
C GLN A 22 -19.69 -4.85 6.61
N ILE A 23 -19.04 -5.49 7.59
CA ILE A 23 -17.88 -4.94 8.29
C ILE A 23 -16.65 -5.77 7.92
N LYS A 24 -15.74 -5.17 7.15
CA LYS A 24 -14.49 -5.80 6.72
C LYS A 24 -13.38 -5.54 7.72
N VAL A 25 -12.64 -6.59 8.08
CA VAL A 25 -11.43 -6.49 8.90
C VAL A 25 -10.25 -6.18 7.99
N SER A 26 -9.47 -5.16 8.35
CA SER A 26 -8.28 -4.73 7.61
C SER A 26 -7.11 -4.39 8.54
N MET A 27 -5.96 -4.07 7.96
CA MET A 27 -4.79 -3.48 8.61
C MET A 27 -4.41 -2.20 7.86
N SER A 28 -3.98 -1.17 8.60
CA SER A 28 -3.38 0.04 8.02
C SER A 28 -1.86 -0.05 8.04
N ILE A 29 -1.22 0.26 6.91
CA ILE A 29 0.23 0.35 6.78
C ILE A 29 0.68 1.74 6.36
N LYS A 30 1.95 2.03 6.62
CA LYS A 30 2.67 3.21 6.12
C LYS A 30 3.55 2.84 4.93
N MET A 31 3.89 3.82 4.10
CA MET A 31 4.68 3.62 2.88
C MET A 31 6.13 3.17 3.13
N ASP A 32 6.67 3.29 4.34
CA ASP A 32 8.05 2.86 4.65
C ASP A 32 8.24 1.34 4.65
N LEU A 33 7.15 0.57 4.55
CA LEU A 33 7.20 -0.86 4.32
C LEU A 33 7.49 -1.19 2.85
N ILE A 34 7.37 -0.22 1.95
CA ILE A 34 7.61 -0.37 0.50
C ILE A 34 8.99 0.19 0.16
N THR A 35 9.77 -0.55 -0.61
CA THR A 35 11.06 -0.12 -1.16
C THR A 35 11.09 -0.31 -2.68
N ASN A 36 12.11 0.24 -3.34
CA ASN A 36 12.26 0.23 -4.79
C ASN A 36 11.02 0.77 -5.53
N SER A 37 10.38 1.81 -4.96
CA SER A 37 9.14 2.39 -5.48
C SER A 37 9.31 3.31 -6.70
N TYR A 38 10.53 3.39 -7.25
CA TYR A 38 10.80 4.11 -8.49
C TYR A 38 11.56 3.22 -9.50
N PRO A 39 11.01 2.98 -10.70
CA PRO A 39 9.61 3.24 -11.06
C PRO A 39 8.63 2.38 -10.24
N PRO A 40 7.34 2.75 -10.13
CA PRO A 40 6.35 2.05 -9.29
C PRO A 40 6.29 0.52 -9.49
N SER A 41 6.40 0.03 -10.72
CA SER A 41 6.39 -1.40 -11.06
C SER A 41 7.47 -2.22 -10.35
N ASN A 42 8.58 -1.60 -9.95
CA ASN A 42 9.67 -2.26 -9.23
C ASN A 42 9.40 -2.44 -7.74
N ALA A 43 8.37 -1.79 -7.21
CA ALA A 43 8.10 -1.75 -5.78
C ALA A 43 7.93 -3.14 -5.16
N VAL A 44 8.49 -3.32 -3.97
CA VAL A 44 8.39 -4.54 -3.17
C VAL A 44 8.23 -4.17 -1.71
N PHE A 45 7.63 -5.05 -0.91
CA PHE A 45 7.77 -4.95 0.53
C PHE A 45 9.23 -5.11 0.94
N THR A 46 9.67 -4.37 1.96
CA THR A 46 11.01 -4.52 2.53
C THR A 46 11.18 -5.94 3.10
N GLY A 47 12.41 -6.46 3.09
CA GLY A 47 12.67 -7.83 3.56
C GLY A 47 12.16 -8.11 4.98
N ASN A 48 12.29 -7.13 5.88
CA ASN A 48 11.76 -7.22 7.24
C ASN A 48 10.22 -7.19 7.29
N ALA A 49 9.58 -6.50 6.34
CA ALA A 49 8.12 -6.41 6.25
C ALA A 49 7.47 -7.68 5.69
N THR A 50 8.07 -8.26 4.66
CA THR A 50 7.51 -9.40 3.92
C THR A 50 7.09 -10.54 4.84
N GLN A 51 7.90 -10.90 5.83
CA GLN A 51 7.61 -12.03 6.72
C GLN A 51 6.29 -11.89 7.49
N TYR A 52 5.90 -10.68 7.90
CA TYR A 52 4.65 -10.48 8.66
C TYR A 52 3.51 -9.93 7.82
N VAL A 53 3.78 -9.25 6.70
CA VAL A 53 2.75 -8.70 5.81
C VAL A 53 2.14 -9.80 4.94
N THR A 54 2.93 -10.70 4.37
CA THR A 54 2.44 -11.78 3.49
C THR A 54 1.28 -12.60 4.08
N PRO A 55 1.36 -13.14 5.32
CA PRO A 55 0.24 -13.89 5.88
C PRO A 55 -1.00 -13.01 6.15
N ILE A 56 -0.83 -11.71 6.40
CA ILE A 56 -1.95 -10.76 6.56
C ILE A 56 -2.61 -10.48 5.20
N ILE A 57 -1.82 -10.29 4.14
CA ILE A 57 -2.32 -10.08 2.77
C ILE A 57 -3.17 -11.27 2.33
N ASN A 58 -2.68 -12.49 2.56
CA ASN A 58 -3.41 -13.71 2.26
C ASN A 58 -4.74 -13.80 3.05
N PHE A 59 -4.73 -13.40 4.33
CA PHE A 59 -5.96 -13.29 5.12
C PHE A 59 -6.93 -12.25 4.55
N LEU A 60 -6.46 -11.10 4.10
CA LEU A 60 -7.32 -10.08 3.49
C LEU A 60 -7.93 -10.58 2.18
N LYS A 61 -7.10 -11.19 1.32
CA LYS A 61 -7.50 -11.76 0.04
C LYS A 61 -8.56 -12.85 0.19
N SER A 62 -8.38 -13.79 1.12
CA SER A 62 -9.34 -14.89 1.33
C SER A 62 -10.69 -14.43 1.88
N ASN A 63 -10.74 -13.25 2.52
CA ASN A 63 -11.96 -12.69 3.11
C ASN A 63 -12.57 -11.53 2.30
N GLY A 64 -11.97 -11.20 1.13
CA GLY A 64 -12.41 -10.09 0.30
C GLY A 64 -12.31 -8.73 1.02
N SER A 65 -11.31 -8.58 1.88
CA SER A 65 -11.04 -7.33 2.62
C SER A 65 -9.98 -6.49 1.89
N PRO A 66 -10.08 -5.15 1.94
CA PRO A 66 -9.04 -4.28 1.40
C PRO A 66 -7.82 -4.23 2.34
N LEU A 67 -6.68 -3.79 1.81
CA LEU A 67 -5.58 -3.24 2.62
C LEU A 67 -5.76 -1.72 2.74
N LEU A 68 -5.56 -1.17 3.93
CA LEU A 68 -5.54 0.27 4.14
C LEU A 68 -4.10 0.79 4.10
N VAL A 69 -3.87 1.90 3.42
CA VAL A 69 -2.53 2.49 3.27
C VAL A 69 -2.59 3.98 3.53
N ASN A 70 -1.67 4.46 4.36
CA ASN A 70 -1.49 5.88 4.59
C ASN A 70 -0.48 6.43 3.56
N VAL A 71 -0.99 7.08 2.51
CA VAL A 71 -0.18 7.61 1.41
C VAL A 71 -0.02 9.12 1.56
N TYR A 72 1.23 9.58 1.62
CA TYR A 72 1.56 10.99 1.84
C TYR A 72 2.64 11.47 0.85
N PRO A 73 2.26 12.07 -0.31
CA PRO A 73 3.21 12.69 -1.23
C PRO A 73 4.16 13.69 -0.57
N TYR A 74 3.66 14.39 0.46
CA TYR A 74 4.42 15.35 1.26
C TYR A 74 5.72 14.76 1.84
N PHE A 75 5.66 13.60 2.51
CA PHE A 75 6.85 13.03 3.14
C PHE A 75 7.89 12.55 2.12
N SER A 76 7.44 12.03 0.97
CA SER A 76 8.33 11.71 -0.15
C SER A 76 9.03 12.96 -0.67
N TYR A 77 8.28 14.05 -0.91
CA TYR A 77 8.85 15.33 -1.34
C TYR A 77 9.86 15.88 -0.33
N THR A 78 9.48 16.04 0.94
CA THR A 78 10.38 16.63 1.94
C THR A 78 11.60 15.78 2.24
N GLY A 79 11.50 14.46 2.05
CA GLY A 79 12.62 13.52 2.19
C GLY A 79 13.60 13.56 1.01
N ASN A 80 13.17 14.04 -0.17
CA ASN A 80 14.01 14.11 -1.36
C ASN A 80 13.61 15.26 -2.32
N PRO A 81 13.67 16.52 -1.85
CA PRO A 81 13.14 17.67 -2.61
C PRO A 81 13.97 18.02 -3.84
N GLN A 82 15.19 17.46 -3.96
CA GLN A 82 16.06 17.65 -5.12
C GLN A 82 15.68 16.72 -6.29
N GLN A 83 15.07 15.57 -6.02
CA GLN A 83 14.67 14.61 -7.06
C GLN A 83 13.15 14.57 -7.28
N ILE A 84 12.37 14.90 -6.25
CA ILE A 84 10.91 14.95 -6.33
C ILE A 84 10.49 16.40 -6.46
N ALA A 85 9.93 16.74 -7.62
CA ALA A 85 9.46 18.08 -7.89
C ALA A 85 8.19 18.40 -7.07
N LEU A 86 8.09 19.64 -6.57
CA LEU A 86 6.96 20.07 -5.74
C LEU A 86 5.62 19.98 -6.48
N ASN A 87 5.60 20.37 -7.77
CA ASN A 87 4.41 20.28 -8.63
C ASN A 87 3.87 18.84 -8.70
N TYR A 88 4.75 17.85 -8.82
CA TYR A 88 4.41 16.44 -8.85
C TYR A 88 3.70 15.97 -7.56
N ALA A 89 4.15 16.47 -6.40
CA ALA A 89 3.53 16.18 -5.11
C ALA A 89 2.20 16.91 -4.88
N LEU A 90 1.97 18.04 -5.57
CA LEU A 90 0.79 18.91 -5.44
C LEU A 90 -0.25 18.73 -6.56
N PHE A 91 -0.15 17.67 -7.36
CA PHE A 91 -1.03 17.42 -8.52
C PHE A 91 -1.03 18.58 -9.54
N GLN A 92 0.09 19.31 -9.65
CA GLN A 92 0.25 20.40 -10.60
C GLN A 92 0.97 19.92 -11.86
N PRO A 93 0.68 20.51 -13.03
CA PRO A 93 1.34 20.14 -14.29
C PRO A 93 2.87 20.25 -14.25
N GLY A 94 3.55 19.52 -15.14
CA GLY A 94 4.97 19.71 -15.47
C GLY A 94 5.88 18.52 -15.21
N THR A 95 5.49 17.55 -14.37
CA THR A 95 6.24 16.31 -14.15
C THR A 95 5.43 15.11 -14.59
N VAL A 96 6.03 14.26 -15.42
CA VAL A 96 5.47 12.97 -15.82
C VAL A 96 6.53 11.89 -15.61
N VAL A 97 6.22 10.90 -14.80
CA VAL A 97 7.05 9.70 -14.63
C VAL A 97 6.51 8.61 -15.56
N THR A 98 7.37 8.05 -16.40
CA THR A 98 7.03 6.94 -17.30
C THR A 98 7.52 5.61 -16.72
N ASP A 99 6.64 4.61 -16.67
CA ASP A 99 6.92 3.26 -16.19
C ASP A 99 6.31 2.24 -17.17
N GLY A 100 7.13 1.73 -18.09
CA GLY A 100 6.63 0.92 -19.20
C GLY A 100 5.62 1.71 -20.06
N SER A 101 4.37 1.25 -20.10
CA SER A 101 3.26 1.92 -20.79
C SER A 101 2.45 2.87 -19.90
N LEU A 102 2.76 2.95 -18.60
CA LEU A 102 2.05 3.81 -17.65
C LEU A 102 2.73 5.17 -17.54
N GLN A 103 1.91 6.20 -17.35
CA GLN A 103 2.35 7.58 -17.13
C GLN A 103 1.72 8.12 -15.85
N TYR A 104 2.55 8.57 -14.93
CA TYR A 104 2.12 9.18 -13.68
C TYR A 104 2.33 10.68 -13.75
N ASN A 105 1.22 11.43 -13.66
CA ASN A 105 1.21 12.89 -13.68
C ASN A 105 1.21 13.49 -12.27
N ASN A 106 1.09 12.66 -11.24
CA ASN A 106 1.19 13.07 -9.84
C ASN A 106 1.83 11.95 -9.00
N LEU A 107 2.45 12.35 -7.89
CA LEU A 107 3.16 11.44 -7.00
C LEU A 107 2.23 10.49 -6.26
N PHE A 108 0.98 10.88 -5.99
CA PHE A 108 0.03 10.02 -5.29
C PHE A 108 -0.28 8.75 -6.08
N ASP A 109 -0.58 8.86 -7.37
CA ASP A 109 -0.86 7.71 -8.23
C ASP A 109 0.36 6.79 -8.31
N ALA A 110 1.57 7.34 -8.46
CA ALA A 110 2.80 6.54 -8.47
C ALA A 110 3.03 5.80 -7.15
N LEU A 111 2.73 6.43 -6.00
CA LEU A 111 2.85 5.80 -4.69
C LEU A 111 1.79 4.70 -4.48
N VAL A 112 0.56 4.93 -4.93
CA VAL A 112 -0.52 3.93 -4.86
C VAL A 112 -0.18 2.73 -5.75
N ASP A 113 0.28 2.95 -6.97
CA ASP A 113 0.60 1.85 -7.88
C ASP A 113 1.85 1.08 -7.44
N ALA A 114 2.80 1.75 -6.77
CA ALA A 114 3.89 1.07 -6.09
C ALA A 114 3.38 0.11 -5.00
N VAL A 115 2.31 0.44 -4.28
CA VAL A 115 1.68 -0.52 -3.36
C VAL A 115 1.12 -1.70 -4.14
N TYR A 116 0.36 -1.47 -5.21
CA TYR A 116 -0.22 -2.55 -6.01
C TYR A 116 0.86 -3.47 -6.60
N ALA A 117 1.96 -2.92 -7.11
CA ALA A 117 3.10 -3.70 -7.59
C ALA A 117 3.74 -4.55 -6.49
N ALA A 118 3.86 -4.02 -5.26
CA ALA A 118 4.36 -4.77 -4.12
C ALA A 118 3.39 -5.87 -3.68
N LEU A 119 2.08 -5.59 -3.66
CA LEU A 119 1.01 -6.56 -3.35
C LEU A 119 1.07 -7.76 -4.31
N ALA A 120 1.17 -7.49 -5.62
CA ALA A 120 1.21 -8.51 -6.66
C ALA A 120 2.38 -9.51 -6.50
N LYS A 121 3.44 -9.12 -5.78
CA LYS A 121 4.63 -9.96 -5.54
C LYS A 121 4.55 -10.80 -4.26
N VAL A 122 3.56 -10.56 -3.40
CA VAL A 122 3.41 -11.28 -2.11
C VAL A 122 2.09 -12.05 -1.95
N GLY A 123 1.13 -11.92 -2.87
CA GLY A 123 -0.04 -12.80 -2.90
C GLY A 123 -1.32 -12.14 -3.38
#